data_AF-A0A6A7K636-F1
#
_entry.id   AF-A0A6A7K636-F1
#
_cell.length_a   1.000
_cell.length_b   1.000
_cell.length_c   1.000
_cell.angle_alpha   90.00
_cell.angle_beta   90.00
_cell.angle_gamma   90.00
#
_symmetry.space_group_name_H-M   'P 1'
#
loop_
_entity.id
_entity.type
_entity.pdbx_description
1 polymer ?
#
loop_
_entity_poly.entity_id
_entity_poly.type
_entity_poly.pdbx_seq_one_letter_code
_entity_poly.pdbx_strand_id
1 'polypeptide(L)'
;MKNNLENALEDIQIIKNSIGETKNNYYNLFKILLILGIINLISFTSRIILMILGIPIFLKYVAIHNYIGMFIYILFFIYFIKIYRQEKTSSNKYYLGFLSIFAGVTFLFPLFIRILYILAIPLINEKMENFAIQLESFSQLSNILLFCLFMIICSYILKKKSMIVISAVIFFVYLVISLIYHDIGFEISHSTTTAFAYVTVLNLYYNIVTSIGYIVTAIVLKNGVNKINGVN
;
A
#
# COMPACT_ATOMS: atom_id res chain seq x y z
N MET A 1 -46.26 -31.24 -6.74
CA MET A 1 -45.27 -31.70 -5.73
C MET A 1 -43.82 -31.42 -6.13
N LYS A 2 -43.44 -31.55 -7.42
CA LYS A 2 -42.09 -31.28 -7.92
C LYS A 2 -41.61 -29.82 -7.75
N ASN A 3 -42.48 -28.83 -8.00
CA ASN A 3 -42.18 -27.40 -7.82
C ASN A 3 -41.81 -26.99 -6.39
N ASN A 4 -42.42 -27.62 -5.38
CA ASN A 4 -42.16 -27.22 -3.98
C ASN A 4 -40.77 -27.69 -3.51
N LEU A 5 -40.25 -28.78 -4.09
CA LEU A 5 -38.93 -29.30 -3.78
C LEU A 5 -37.84 -28.46 -4.45
N GLU A 6 -38.06 -28.05 -5.71
CA GLU A 6 -37.14 -27.16 -6.44
C GLU A 6 -37.04 -25.78 -5.75
N ASN A 7 -38.16 -25.19 -5.35
CA ASN A 7 -38.17 -23.92 -4.62
C ASN A 7 -37.46 -24.04 -3.26
N ALA A 8 -37.69 -25.13 -2.52
CA ALA A 8 -37.01 -25.35 -1.25
C ALA A 8 -35.49 -25.55 -1.41
N LEU A 9 -35.06 -26.20 -2.51
CA LEU A 9 -33.64 -26.34 -2.85
C LEU A 9 -33.00 -25.01 -3.22
N GLU A 10 -33.70 -24.16 -3.98
CA GLU A 10 -33.24 -22.80 -4.27
C GLU A 10 -33.11 -21.97 -2.99
N ASP A 11 -34.09 -22.00 -2.09
CA ASP A 11 -34.04 -21.28 -0.82
C ASP A 11 -32.88 -21.77 0.06
N ILE A 12 -32.69 -23.10 0.15
CA ILE A 12 -31.54 -23.69 0.86
C ILE A 12 -30.22 -23.26 0.22
N GLN A 13 -30.17 -23.16 -1.11
CA GLN A 13 -28.97 -22.73 -1.82
C GLN A 13 -28.71 -21.23 -1.63
N ILE A 14 -29.74 -20.39 -1.58
CA ILE A 14 -29.64 -18.97 -1.23
C ILE A 14 -29.16 -18.80 0.21
N ILE A 15 -29.72 -19.55 1.15
CA ILE A 15 -29.30 -19.56 2.57
C ILE A 15 -27.85 -20.05 2.69
N LYS A 16 -27.50 -21.16 2.01
CA LYS A 16 -26.13 -21.69 1.99
C LYS A 16 -25.15 -20.72 1.37
N ASN A 17 -25.52 -20.04 0.28
CA ASN A 17 -24.69 -19.00 -0.33
C ASN A 17 -24.53 -17.81 0.62
N SER A 18 -25.60 -17.39 1.29
CA SER A 18 -25.56 -16.30 2.29
C SER A 18 -24.70 -16.67 3.53
N ILE A 19 -24.74 -17.93 3.96
CA ILE A 19 -23.91 -18.46 5.06
C ILE A 19 -22.45 -18.68 4.61
N GLY A 20 -22.23 -19.13 3.39
CA GLY A 20 -20.91 -19.28 2.79
C GLY A 20 -20.22 -17.94 2.56
N GLU A 21 -20.97 -16.93 2.14
CA GLU A 21 -20.54 -15.53 2.00
C GLU A 21 -20.28 -14.86 3.35
N THR A 22 -20.85 -15.34 4.45
CA THR A 22 -20.55 -14.80 5.79
C THR A 22 -19.30 -15.39 6.42
N LYS A 23 -18.85 -16.59 6.01
CA LYS A 23 -17.47 -17.07 6.27
C LYS A 23 -16.48 -16.42 5.31
N ASN A 24 -16.39 -15.10 5.34
CA ASN A 24 -15.42 -14.36 4.53
C ASN A 24 -14.01 -14.65 5.04
N ASN A 25 -13.27 -15.45 4.27
CA ASN A 25 -11.88 -15.72 4.54
C ASN A 25 -11.04 -14.54 4.03
N TYR A 26 -11.03 -13.43 4.76
CA TYR A 26 -10.20 -12.23 4.47
C TYR A 26 -8.68 -12.48 4.64
N TYR A 27 -8.27 -13.74 4.64
CA TYR A 27 -6.89 -14.18 4.76
C TYR A 27 -6.01 -13.69 3.61
N ASN A 28 -6.57 -13.56 2.40
CA ASN A 28 -5.85 -13.01 1.26
C ASN A 28 -5.59 -11.50 1.42
N LEU A 29 -6.54 -10.76 1.98
CA LEU A 29 -6.36 -9.33 2.30
C LEU A 29 -5.23 -9.14 3.32
N PHE A 30 -5.18 -9.96 4.36
CA PHE A 30 -4.07 -10.00 5.31
C PHE A 30 -2.72 -10.20 4.61
N LYS A 31 -2.62 -11.18 3.70
CA LYS A 31 -1.39 -11.46 2.97
C LYS A 31 -0.93 -10.29 2.11
N ILE A 32 -1.86 -9.66 1.38
CA ILE A 32 -1.57 -8.47 0.56
C ILE A 32 -0.95 -7.38 1.41
N LEU A 33 -1.60 -7.05 2.54
CA LEU A 33 -1.15 -6.01 3.45
C LEU A 33 0.24 -6.31 4.04
N LEU A 34 0.45 -7.55 4.48
CA LEU A 34 1.72 -7.96 5.07
C LEU A 34 2.87 -7.88 4.05
N ILE A 35 2.66 -8.40 2.84
CA ILE A 35 3.67 -8.38 1.78
C ILE A 35 4.00 -6.93 1.38
N LEU A 36 2.98 -6.08 1.22
CA LEU A 36 3.17 -4.68 0.88
C LEU A 36 3.99 -3.93 1.95
N GLY A 37 3.66 -4.14 3.23
CA GLY A 37 4.42 -3.55 4.34
C GLY A 37 5.87 -4.03 4.40
N ILE A 38 6.13 -5.32 4.15
CA ILE A 38 7.49 -5.89 4.08
C ILE A 38 8.28 -5.30 2.91
N ILE A 39 7.68 -5.21 1.71
CA ILE A 39 8.32 -4.60 0.53
C ILE A 39 8.70 -3.16 0.83
N ASN A 40 7.80 -2.38 1.42
CA ASN A 40 8.05 -0.99 1.80
C ASN A 40 9.16 -0.89 2.85
N LEU A 41 9.16 -1.77 3.85
CA LEU A 41 10.19 -1.79 4.90
C LEU A 41 11.58 -2.11 4.33
N ILE A 42 11.68 -3.12 3.46
CA ILE A 42 12.95 -3.49 2.80
C ILE A 42 13.44 -2.34 1.93
N SER A 43 12.55 -1.73 1.15
CA SER A 43 12.89 -0.60 0.28
C SER A 43 13.40 0.59 1.09
N PHE A 44 12.70 0.95 2.17
CA PHE A 44 13.09 2.05 3.06
C PHE A 44 14.42 1.78 3.77
N THR A 45 14.56 0.62 4.41
CA THR A 45 15.79 0.25 5.15
C THR A 45 17.01 0.17 4.25
N SER A 46 16.87 -0.43 3.06
CA SER A 46 17.97 -0.46 2.09
C SER A 46 18.35 0.94 1.57
N ARG A 47 17.39 1.82 1.33
CA ARG A 47 17.67 3.23 0.96
C ARG A 47 18.44 3.96 2.06
N ILE A 48 18.05 3.79 3.33
CA ILE A 48 18.77 4.38 4.47
C ILE A 48 20.18 3.81 4.59
N ILE A 49 20.36 2.49 4.47
CA ILE A 49 21.69 1.85 4.52
C ILE A 49 22.59 2.40 3.41
N LEU A 50 22.08 2.50 2.18
CA LEU A 50 22.83 3.06 1.05
C LEU A 50 23.24 4.51 1.30
N MET A 51 22.36 5.30 1.94
CA MET A 51 22.65 6.68 2.31
C MET A 51 23.77 6.77 3.37
N ILE A 52 23.83 5.82 4.31
CA ILE A 52 24.88 5.74 5.34
C ILE A 52 26.21 5.22 4.75
N LEU A 53 26.20 4.43 3.68
CA LEU A 53 27.43 3.90 3.07
C LEU A 53 28.20 4.91 2.19
N GLY A 54 27.68 6.13 2.04
CA GLY A 54 28.35 7.23 1.34
C GLY A 54 27.99 7.38 -0.14
N ILE A 55 28.20 8.59 -0.66
CA ILE A 55 27.70 9.07 -1.97
C ILE A 55 28.23 8.34 -3.22
N PRO A 56 29.53 7.98 -3.35
CA PRO A 56 30.00 7.33 -4.57
C PRO A 56 29.47 5.91 -4.72
N ILE A 57 29.21 5.23 -3.60
CA ILE A 57 28.52 3.93 -3.56
C ILE A 57 27.03 4.16 -3.81
N PHE A 58 26.42 5.14 -3.16
CA PHE A 58 25.00 5.47 -3.32
C PHE A 58 24.57 5.58 -4.79
N LEU A 59 25.23 6.42 -5.61
CA LEU A 59 24.83 6.62 -7.01
C LEU A 59 24.87 5.33 -7.85
N LYS A 60 25.91 4.51 -7.69
CA LYS A 60 26.04 3.23 -8.41
C LYS A 60 24.98 2.21 -7.98
N TYR A 61 24.65 2.19 -6.68
CA TYR A 61 23.70 1.24 -6.11
C TYR A 61 22.24 1.70 -6.20
N VAL A 62 21.97 3.00 -6.40
CA VAL A 62 20.61 3.53 -6.63
C VAL A 62 20.01 2.96 -7.91
N ALA A 63 20.79 2.86 -8.99
CA ALA A 63 20.31 2.24 -10.22
C ALA A 63 19.93 0.76 -9.99
N ILE A 64 20.80 0.01 -9.32
CA ILE A 64 20.56 -1.41 -8.98
C ILE A 64 19.33 -1.54 -8.08
N HIS A 65 19.21 -0.70 -7.06
CA HIS A 65 18.06 -0.64 -6.15
C HIS A 65 16.76 -0.40 -6.91
N ASN A 66 16.74 0.53 -7.87
CA ASN A 66 15.58 0.81 -8.71
C ASN A 66 15.18 -0.39 -9.58
N TYR A 67 16.15 -1.10 -10.18
CA TYR A 67 15.87 -2.31 -10.97
C TYR A 67 15.34 -3.46 -10.12
N ILE A 68 15.92 -3.69 -8.93
CA ILE A 68 15.44 -4.71 -7.98
C ILE A 68 14.02 -4.35 -7.50
N GLY A 69 13.77 -3.09 -7.17
CA GLY A 69 12.44 -2.61 -6.79
C GLY A 69 11.39 -2.86 -7.87
N MET A 70 11.74 -2.60 -9.13
CA MET A 70 10.86 -2.90 -10.27
C MET A 70 10.57 -4.39 -10.42
N PHE A 71 11.56 -5.25 -10.22
CA PHE A 71 11.38 -6.70 -10.26
C PHE A 71 10.45 -7.19 -9.14
N ILE A 72 10.67 -6.72 -7.91
CA ILE A 72 9.80 -7.03 -6.75
C ILE A 72 8.36 -6.57 -7.01
N TYR A 73 8.18 -5.39 -7.59
CA TYR A 73 6.86 -4.86 -7.93
C TYR A 73 6.12 -5.71 -8.97
N ILE A 74 6.82 -6.18 -10.00
CA ILE A 74 6.25 -7.10 -11.01
C ILE A 74 5.84 -8.42 -10.37
N LEU A 75 6.68 -9.00 -9.51
CA LEU A 75 6.34 -10.22 -8.78
C LEU A 75 5.11 -10.02 -7.89
N PHE A 76 5.02 -8.88 -7.20
CA PHE A 76 3.87 -8.54 -6.39
C PHE A 76 2.60 -8.37 -7.24
N PHE A 77 2.69 -7.78 -8.43
CA PHE A 77 1.58 -7.70 -9.37
C PHE A 77 1.09 -9.07 -9.83
N ILE A 78 1.99 -9.98 -10.22
CA ILE A 78 1.64 -11.34 -10.63
C ILE A 78 0.95 -12.08 -9.48
N TYR A 79 1.48 -11.94 -8.26
CA TYR A 79 0.89 -12.50 -7.06
C TYR A 79 -0.51 -11.93 -6.79
N PHE A 80 -0.69 -10.63 -6.94
CA PHE A 80 -1.97 -9.96 -6.79
C PHE A 80 -3.00 -10.46 -7.82
N ILE A 81 -2.62 -10.63 -9.09
CA ILE A 81 -3.51 -11.18 -10.12
C ILE A 81 -4.00 -12.58 -9.77
N LYS A 82 -3.15 -13.41 -9.16
CA LYS A 82 -3.55 -14.74 -8.67
C LYS A 82 -4.63 -14.62 -7.58
N ILE A 83 -4.45 -13.73 -6.60
CA ILE A 83 -5.46 -13.47 -5.56
C ILE A 83 -6.74 -12.93 -6.17
N TYR A 84 -6.64 -11.93 -7.04
CA TYR A 84 -7.81 -11.32 -7.69
C TYR A 84 -8.63 -12.36 -8.46
N ARG A 85 -8.00 -13.30 -9.17
CA ARG A 85 -8.71 -14.40 -9.85
C ARG A 85 -9.41 -15.35 -8.89
N GLN A 86 -8.77 -15.68 -7.77
CA GLN A 86 -9.38 -16.52 -6.72
C GLN A 86 -10.58 -15.82 -6.07
N GLU A 87 -10.49 -14.52 -5.85
CA GLU A 87 -11.54 -13.73 -5.20
C GLU A 87 -12.64 -13.28 -6.17
N LYS A 88 -12.37 -13.25 -7.48
CA LYS A 88 -13.40 -13.00 -8.49
C LYS A 88 -14.47 -14.10 -8.52
N THR A 89 -14.09 -15.33 -8.14
CA THR A 89 -15.01 -16.46 -8.05
C THR A 89 -15.82 -16.50 -6.75
N SER A 90 -15.39 -15.77 -5.71
CA SER A 90 -16.15 -15.59 -4.48
C SER A 90 -17.11 -14.39 -4.65
N SER A 91 -18.39 -14.54 -4.30
CA SER A 91 -19.49 -13.67 -4.79
C SER A 91 -19.53 -12.24 -4.19
N ASN A 92 -18.51 -11.81 -3.45
CA ASN A 92 -18.53 -10.50 -2.77
C ASN A 92 -18.09 -9.34 -3.68
N LYS A 93 -19.06 -8.72 -4.35
CA LYS A 93 -18.84 -7.58 -5.27
C LYS A 93 -18.18 -6.37 -4.60
N TYR A 94 -18.45 -6.10 -3.33
CA TYR A 94 -17.86 -4.96 -2.61
C TYR A 94 -16.36 -5.18 -2.35
N TYR A 95 -15.99 -6.39 -1.94
CA TYR A 95 -14.60 -6.77 -1.76
C TYR A 95 -13.82 -6.77 -3.08
N LEU A 96 -14.45 -7.24 -4.17
CA LEU A 96 -13.84 -7.21 -5.49
C LEU A 96 -13.60 -5.77 -5.98
N GLY A 97 -14.58 -4.88 -5.80
CA GLY A 97 -14.42 -3.45 -6.12
C GLY A 97 -13.29 -2.80 -5.33
N PHE A 98 -13.13 -3.17 -4.07
CA PHE A 98 -11.99 -2.73 -3.28
C PHE A 98 -10.64 -3.22 -3.85
N LEU A 99 -10.52 -4.50 -4.18
CA LEU A 99 -9.30 -5.04 -4.80
C LEU A 99 -8.99 -4.33 -6.12
N SER A 100 -10.00 -3.93 -6.90
CA SER A 100 -9.80 -3.13 -8.12
C SER A 100 -9.24 -1.74 -7.82
N ILE A 101 -9.77 -1.02 -6.83
CA ILE A 101 -9.23 0.29 -6.40
C ILE A 101 -7.79 0.12 -5.94
N PHE A 102 -7.52 -0.90 -5.12
CA PHE A 102 -6.17 -1.22 -4.68
C PHE A 102 -5.22 -1.46 -5.85
N ALA A 103 -5.64 -2.25 -6.84
CA ALA A 103 -4.83 -2.53 -8.01
C ALA A 103 -4.54 -1.26 -8.82
N GLY A 104 -5.55 -0.38 -8.95
CA GLY A 104 -5.40 0.91 -9.60
C GLY A 104 -4.36 1.79 -8.93
N VAL A 105 -4.47 2.01 -7.62
CA VAL A 105 -3.57 2.91 -6.90
C VAL A 105 -2.18 2.29 -6.71
N THR A 106 -2.08 0.97 -6.49
CA THR A 106 -0.78 0.32 -6.24
C THR A 106 -0.02 0.03 -7.51
N PHE A 107 -0.70 -0.32 -8.61
CA PHE A 107 -0.05 -0.77 -9.84
C PHE A 107 -0.12 0.24 -10.99
N LEU A 108 -1.32 0.76 -11.27
CA LEU A 108 -1.55 1.64 -12.42
C LEU A 108 -1.05 3.05 -12.15
N PHE A 109 -1.26 3.57 -10.94
CA PHE A 109 -0.87 4.95 -10.61
C PHE A 109 0.65 5.19 -10.66
N PRO A 110 1.52 4.33 -10.08
CA PRO A 110 2.96 4.51 -10.23
C PRO A 110 3.44 4.32 -11.68
N LEU A 111 2.78 3.44 -12.44
CA LEU A 111 3.06 3.26 -13.87
C LEU A 111 2.73 4.55 -14.64
N PHE A 112 1.57 5.15 -14.36
CA PHE A 112 1.17 6.43 -14.95
C PHE A 112 2.14 7.56 -14.61
N ILE A 113 2.56 7.69 -13.34
CA ILE A 113 3.59 8.65 -12.92
C ILE A 113 4.89 8.44 -13.70
N ARG A 114 5.31 7.18 -13.88
CA ARG A 114 6.53 6.87 -14.63
C ARG A 114 6.44 7.20 -16.10
N ILE A 115 5.27 6.98 -16.73
CA ILE A 115 5.01 7.43 -18.10
C ILE A 115 5.11 8.96 -18.19
N LEU A 116 4.47 9.68 -17.27
CA LEU A 116 4.56 11.15 -17.22
C LEU A 116 6.01 11.63 -17.10
N TYR A 117 6.80 10.96 -16.25
CA TYR A 117 8.22 11.27 -16.10
C TYR A 117 8.99 11.07 -17.42
N ILE A 118 8.79 9.95 -18.12
CA ILE A 118 9.43 9.66 -19.41
C ILE A 118 9.03 10.69 -20.48
N LEU A 119 7.74 11.04 -20.56
CA LEU A 119 7.23 12.02 -21.51
C LEU A 119 7.75 13.43 -21.23
N ALA A 120 8.09 13.73 -19.98
CA ALA A 120 8.63 15.01 -19.59
C ALA A 120 10.14 15.15 -19.89
N ILE A 121 10.89 14.04 -20.04
CA ILE A 121 12.34 14.04 -20.34
C ILE A 121 12.78 15.06 -21.40
N PRO A 122 12.12 15.23 -22.56
CA PRO A 122 12.55 16.21 -23.57
C PRO A 122 12.41 17.70 -23.16
N LEU A 123 11.78 18.02 -22.02
CA LEU A 123 11.56 19.39 -21.53
C LEU A 123 12.64 19.88 -20.54
N ILE A 124 13.86 19.32 -20.58
CA ILE A 124 14.98 19.57 -19.64
C ILE A 124 15.20 21.09 -19.43
N ASN A 125 14.65 21.61 -18.34
CA ASN A 125 14.76 22.97 -17.80
C ASN A 125 14.38 22.90 -16.30
N GLU A 126 14.56 23.99 -15.53
CA GLU A 126 14.17 24.07 -14.10
C GLU A 126 12.72 23.62 -13.81
N LYS A 127 11.82 23.72 -14.80
CA LYS A 127 10.45 23.20 -14.72
C LYS A 127 10.37 21.69 -14.50
N MET A 128 11.38 20.93 -14.93
CA MET A 128 11.45 19.47 -14.76
C MET A 128 11.74 19.05 -13.33
N GLU A 129 12.60 19.79 -12.61
CA GLU A 129 12.90 19.50 -11.21
C GLU A 129 11.66 19.73 -10.34
N ASN A 130 10.99 20.86 -10.53
CA ASN A 130 9.72 21.15 -9.87
C ASN A 130 8.63 20.12 -10.22
N PHE A 131 8.56 19.68 -11.47
CA PHE A 131 7.60 18.66 -11.90
C PHE A 131 7.89 17.28 -11.26
N ALA A 132 9.16 16.90 -11.13
CA ALA A 132 9.57 15.66 -10.48
C ALA A 132 9.19 15.65 -8.99
N ILE A 133 9.44 16.76 -8.29
CA ILE A 133 9.08 16.93 -6.86
C ILE A 133 7.56 16.85 -6.67
N GLN A 134 6.79 17.48 -7.56
CA GLN A 134 5.33 17.41 -7.52
C GLN A 134 4.81 15.98 -7.76
N LEU A 135 5.37 15.27 -8.74
CA LEU A 135 5.00 13.87 -9.01
C LEU A 135 5.33 12.95 -7.82
N GLU A 136 6.47 13.14 -7.16
CA GLU A 136 6.83 12.39 -5.95
C GLU A 136 5.84 12.67 -4.82
N SER A 137 5.47 13.94 -4.62
CA SER A 137 4.48 14.35 -3.61
C SER A 137 3.10 13.72 -3.88
N PHE A 138 2.65 13.71 -5.14
CA PHE A 138 1.41 13.02 -5.55
C PHE A 138 1.48 11.51 -5.31
N SER A 139 2.63 10.88 -5.58
CA SER A 139 2.85 9.46 -5.31
C SER A 139 2.69 9.14 -3.81
N GLN A 140 3.34 9.93 -2.95
CA GLN A 140 3.28 9.76 -1.50
C GLN A 140 1.85 9.96 -0.97
N LEU A 141 1.15 11.01 -1.43
CA LEU A 141 -0.24 11.29 -1.05
C LEU A 141 -1.16 10.12 -1.42
N SER A 142 -1.08 9.63 -2.65
CA SER A 142 -1.90 8.50 -3.12
C SER A 142 -1.66 7.22 -2.29
N ASN A 143 -0.41 6.93 -1.94
CA ASN A 143 -0.06 5.77 -1.13
C ASN A 143 -0.55 5.89 0.33
N ILE A 144 -0.52 7.09 0.92
CA ILE A 144 -1.08 7.36 2.26
C ILE A 144 -2.60 7.24 2.24
N LEU A 145 -3.27 7.80 1.23
CA LEU A 145 -4.71 7.66 1.05
C LEU A 145 -5.12 6.20 0.90
N LEU A 146 -4.37 5.43 0.10
CA LEU A 146 -4.59 4.00 -0.04
C LEU A 146 -4.47 3.26 1.29
N PHE A 147 -3.42 3.56 2.08
CA PHE A 147 -3.26 3.00 3.42
C PHE A 147 -4.45 3.33 4.33
N CYS A 148 -4.93 4.58 4.30
CA CYS A 148 -6.10 5.00 5.07
C CYS A 148 -7.37 4.26 4.63
N LEU A 149 -7.57 4.06 3.32
CA LEU A 149 -8.69 3.26 2.80
C LEU A 149 -8.63 1.80 3.28
N PHE A 150 -7.44 1.19 3.31
CA PHE A 150 -7.25 -0.14 3.90
C PHE A 150 -7.65 -0.20 5.37
N MET A 151 -7.21 0.78 6.16
CA MET A 151 -7.56 0.88 7.58
C MET A 151 -9.08 0.98 7.79
N ILE A 152 -9.76 1.79 6.98
CA ILE A 152 -11.22 1.93 7.01
C ILE A 152 -11.91 0.60 6.67
N ILE A 153 -11.42 -0.13 5.67
CA ILE A 153 -12.02 -1.42 5.29
C ILE A 153 -11.76 -2.49 6.34
N CYS A 154 -10.55 -2.55 6.89
CA CYS A 154 -10.24 -3.41 8.02
C CYS A 154 -11.13 -3.08 9.23
N SER A 155 -11.44 -1.80 9.47
CA SER A 155 -12.42 -1.38 10.49
C SER A 155 -13.78 -2.00 10.25
N TYR A 156 -14.31 -1.95 9.02
CA TYR A 156 -15.62 -2.53 8.69
C TYR A 156 -15.63 -4.05 8.84
N ILE A 157 -14.58 -4.73 8.38
CA ILE A 157 -14.42 -6.18 8.51
C ILE A 157 -14.39 -6.59 9.98
N LEU A 158 -13.63 -5.88 10.81
CA LEU A 158 -13.45 -6.20 12.23
C LEU A 158 -14.52 -5.58 13.14
N LYS A 159 -15.41 -4.75 12.59
CA LYS A 159 -16.36 -3.89 13.34
C LYS A 159 -15.66 -3.02 14.41
N LYS A 160 -14.44 -2.55 14.14
CA LYS A 160 -13.60 -1.76 15.06
C LYS A 160 -13.45 -0.30 14.62
N LYS A 161 -14.41 0.54 15.02
CA LYS A 161 -14.44 1.98 14.67
C LYS A 161 -13.16 2.77 15.02
N SER A 162 -12.38 2.32 16.01
CA SER A 162 -11.10 2.97 16.36
C SER A 162 -10.12 3.05 15.20
N MET A 163 -10.13 2.08 14.28
CA MET A 163 -9.25 2.10 13.10
C MET A 163 -9.59 3.24 12.12
N ILE A 164 -10.86 3.66 12.04
CA ILE A 164 -11.27 4.83 11.23
C ILE A 164 -10.73 6.11 11.83
N VAL A 165 -10.82 6.26 13.16
CA VAL A 165 -10.26 7.43 13.86
C VAL A 165 -8.75 7.49 13.66
N ILE A 166 -8.07 6.36 13.82
CA ILE A 166 -6.61 6.28 13.58
C ILE A 166 -6.26 6.63 12.14
N SER A 167 -7.01 6.16 11.13
CA SER A 167 -6.73 6.52 9.74
C SER A 167 -6.91 8.02 9.49
N ALA A 168 -7.93 8.64 10.08
CA ALA A 168 -8.15 10.08 9.96
C ALA A 168 -7.01 10.88 10.60
N VAL A 169 -6.53 10.45 11.78
CA VAL A 169 -5.38 11.08 12.46
C VAL A 169 -4.11 10.94 11.62
N ILE A 170 -3.84 9.75 11.06
CA ILE A 170 -2.69 9.53 10.18
C ILE A 170 -2.73 10.45 8.96
N PHE A 171 -3.88 10.53 8.29
CA PHE A 171 -4.03 11.42 7.14
C PHE A 171 -3.87 12.89 7.52
N PHE A 172 -4.45 13.31 8.65
CA PHE A 172 -4.32 14.69 9.13
C PHE A 172 -2.88 15.06 9.44
N VAL A 173 -2.14 14.18 10.14
CA VAL A 173 -0.71 14.40 10.42
C VAL A 173 0.10 14.47 9.13
N TYR A 174 -0.19 13.63 8.13
CA TYR A 174 0.44 13.72 6.82
C TYR A 174 0.24 15.10 6.18
N LEU A 175 -1.00 15.61 6.17
CA LEU A 175 -1.30 16.93 5.61
C LEU A 175 -0.57 18.06 6.35
N VAL A 176 -0.54 18.02 7.68
CA VAL A 176 0.18 19.00 8.50
C VAL A 176 1.67 19.00 8.17
N ILE A 177 2.30 17.82 8.10
CA ILE A 177 3.72 17.71 7.75
C ILE A 177 3.96 18.17 6.31
N SER A 178 3.11 17.76 5.37
CA SER A 178 3.25 18.08 3.94
C SER A 178 3.01 19.54 3.61
N LEU A 179 2.23 20.28 4.40
CA LEU A 179 1.90 21.68 4.14
C LEU A 179 2.76 22.65 4.96
N ILE A 180 2.99 22.35 6.23
CA ILE A 180 3.64 23.27 7.18
C ILE A 180 5.12 22.93 7.35
N TYR A 181 5.47 21.64 7.34
CA TYR A 181 6.80 21.15 7.70
C TYR A 181 7.52 20.45 6.53
N HIS A 182 7.14 20.76 5.29
CA HIS A 182 7.62 20.04 4.11
C HIS A 182 9.14 20.17 3.90
N ASP A 183 9.70 21.31 4.28
CA ASP A 183 11.13 21.61 4.17
C ASP A 183 11.94 21.12 5.36
N ILE A 184 11.33 20.60 6.43
CA ILE A 184 12.09 20.13 7.59
C ILE A 184 12.71 18.78 7.30
N GLY A 185 14.00 18.65 7.55
CA GLY A 185 14.75 17.42 7.33
C GLY A 185 16.06 17.37 8.09
N PHE A 186 16.74 16.24 7.94
CA PHE A 186 18.00 15.94 8.58
C PHE A 186 19.10 15.86 7.52
N GLU A 187 20.19 16.56 7.77
CA GLU A 187 21.42 16.44 6.99
C GLU A 187 22.29 15.34 7.58
N ILE A 188 22.64 14.35 6.76
CA ILE A 188 23.62 13.33 7.09
C ILE A 188 24.93 13.73 6.44
N SER A 189 25.83 14.30 7.24
CA SER A 189 27.19 14.66 6.82
C SER A 189 28.08 13.42 6.80
N HIS A 190 28.77 13.20 5.69
CA HIS A 190 29.82 12.19 5.59
C HIS A 190 31.19 12.82 5.81
N SER A 191 32.02 12.23 6.69
CA SER A 191 33.36 12.75 6.98
C SER A 191 34.32 12.73 5.79
N THR A 192 33.98 11.97 4.73
CA THR A 192 34.83 11.72 3.56
C THR A 192 34.37 12.42 2.29
N THR A 193 33.20 13.07 2.27
CA THR A 193 32.65 13.76 1.08
C THR A 193 31.93 15.04 1.47
N THR A 194 32.12 16.13 0.71
CA THR A 194 31.45 17.42 0.93
C THR A 194 29.96 17.44 0.59
N ALA A 195 29.41 16.33 0.09
CA ALA A 195 27.99 16.22 -0.19
C ALA A 195 27.23 15.70 1.04
N PHE A 196 26.12 16.38 1.34
CA PHE A 196 25.20 16.04 2.41
C PHE A 196 24.06 15.23 1.82
N ALA A 197 23.66 14.16 2.50
CA ALA A 197 22.44 13.47 2.14
C ALA A 197 21.30 14.04 3.00
N TYR A 198 20.22 14.53 2.37
CA TYR A 198 19.09 15.16 3.04
C TYR A 198 17.88 14.21 3.11
N VAL A 199 17.29 14.06 4.30
CA VAL A 199 16.06 13.27 4.49
C VAL A 199 15.01 14.13 5.18
N THR A 200 13.90 14.36 4.49
CA THR A 200 12.77 15.14 5.04
C THR A 200 11.98 14.34 6.07
N VAL A 201 11.41 15.05 7.04
CA VAL A 201 10.48 14.51 8.03
C VAL A 201 9.27 13.91 7.33
N LEU A 202 8.80 14.52 6.23
CA LEU A 202 7.71 13.98 5.41
C LEU A 202 8.03 12.59 4.86
N ASN A 203 9.23 12.42 4.29
CA ASN A 203 9.64 11.13 3.73
C ASN A 203 9.80 10.07 4.83
N LEU A 204 10.34 10.43 6.00
CA LEU A 204 10.42 9.52 7.14
C LEU A 204 9.03 9.07 7.61
N TYR A 205 8.13 10.04 7.84
CA TYR A 205 6.76 9.78 8.23
C TYR A 205 6.06 8.86 7.22
N TYR A 206 6.13 9.21 5.94
CA TYR A 206 5.56 8.43 4.84
C TYR A 206 6.04 6.97 4.85
N ASN A 207 7.35 6.75 4.92
CA ASN A 207 7.91 5.40 4.88
C ASN A 207 7.57 4.61 6.15
N ILE A 208 7.59 5.23 7.33
CA ILE A 208 7.22 4.57 8.59
C ILE A 208 5.75 4.14 8.57
N VAL A 209 4.85 5.05 8.20
CA VAL A 209 3.41 4.78 8.14
C VAL A 209 3.10 3.69 7.12
N THR A 210 3.65 3.80 5.91
CA THR A 210 3.36 2.82 4.85
C THR A 210 4.08 1.48 5.04
N SER A 211 5.19 1.40 5.77
CA SER A 211 5.83 0.11 6.07
C SER A 211 5.22 -0.54 7.30
N ILE A 212 5.40 0.07 8.47
CA ILE A 212 4.96 -0.45 9.76
C ILE A 212 3.44 -0.46 9.85
N GLY A 213 2.77 0.58 9.36
CA GLY A 213 1.32 0.67 9.40
C GLY A 213 0.64 -0.48 8.65
N TYR A 214 1.12 -0.85 7.46
CA TYR A 214 0.58 -2.01 6.74
C TYR A 214 0.79 -3.32 7.50
N ILE A 215 1.97 -3.55 8.08
CA ILE A 215 2.28 -4.75 8.88
C ILE A 215 1.37 -4.84 10.10
N VAL A 216 1.25 -3.76 10.88
CA VAL A 216 0.39 -3.69 12.07
C VAL A 216 -1.07 -3.94 11.70
N THR A 217 -1.55 -3.30 10.63
CA THR A 217 -2.92 -3.48 10.12
C THR A 217 -3.18 -4.93 9.72
N ALA A 218 -2.22 -5.56 9.03
CA ALA A 218 -2.31 -6.97 8.66
C ALA A 218 -2.44 -7.87 9.90
N ILE A 219 -1.58 -7.68 10.91
CA ILE A 219 -1.62 -8.48 12.15
C ILE A 219 -2.95 -8.28 12.88
N VAL A 220 -3.44 -7.04 12.98
CA VAL A 220 -4.74 -6.73 13.59
C VAL A 220 -5.88 -7.41 12.85
N LEU A 221 -5.85 -7.42 11.51
CA LEU A 221 -6.82 -8.10 10.67
C LEU A 221 -6.78 -9.62 10.90
N LYS A 222 -5.61 -10.24 10.87
CA LYS A 222 -5.45 -11.69 11.12
C LYS A 222 -6.02 -12.10 12.47
N ASN A 223 -5.62 -11.41 13.54
CA ASN A 223 -6.06 -11.73 14.89
C ASN A 223 -7.56 -11.47 15.08
N GLY A 224 -8.08 -10.41 14.47
CA GLY A 224 -9.49 -10.08 14.53
C GLY A 224 -10.38 -11.08 13.77
N VAL A 225 -9.96 -11.51 12.58
CA VAL A 225 -10.69 -12.52 11.78
C VAL A 225 -10.66 -13.89 12.46
N ASN A 226 -9.52 -14.29 13.04
CA ASN A 226 -9.43 -15.52 13.83
C ASN A 226 -10.41 -15.53 15.01
N LYS A 227 -10.51 -14.40 15.72
CA LYS A 227 -11.47 -14.22 16.82
C LYS A 227 -12.93 -14.29 16.35
N ILE A 228 -13.25 -13.70 15.19
CA ILE A 228 -14.59 -13.76 14.60
C ILE A 228 -14.95 -15.19 14.19
N ASN A 229 -13.98 -15.95 13.69
CA ASN A 229 -14.18 -17.31 13.19
C ASN A 229 -14.08 -18.39 14.29
N GLY A 230 -13.82 -18.03 15.54
CA GLY A 230 -13.68 -18.98 16.65
C GLY A 230 -12.45 -19.90 16.54
N VAL A 231 -11.44 -19.50 15.76
CA VAL A 231 -10.19 -20.25 15.58
C VAL A 231 -9.17 -19.65 16.54
N ASN A 232 -8.98 -20.28 17.71
CA ASN A 232 -7.92 -19.93 18.66
C ASN A 232 -6.56 -20.41 18.17
#